data_AF-A0A0A2HTH1-F1
#
_entry.id   AF-A0A0A2HTH1-F1
#
_cell.length_a   1.000
_cell.length_b   1.000
_cell.length_c   1.000
_cell.angle_alpha   90.00
_cell.angle_beta   90.00
_cell.angle_gamma   90.00
#
_symmetry.space_group_name_H-M   'P 1'
#
loop_
_entity.id
_entity.type
_entity.pdbx_description
1 polymer ?
#
loop_
_entity_poly.entity_id
_entity_poly.type
_entity_poly.pdbx_seq_one_letter_code
_entity_poly.pdbx_strand_id
1 'polypeptide(L)' 'MDEMDAMTEEKRKLKERLLELEEQIAETKRRLPAHSVKPPVMMDLLALEDERDLVLERIERLRGA' A
#
# COMPACT_ATOMS: atom_id res chain seq x y z
N MET A 1 -21.33 18.34 -1.51
CA MET A 1 -20.10 17.67 -1.98
C MET A 1 -20.57 16.71 -3.02
N ASP A 2 -20.22 16.97 -4.28
CA ASP A 2 -20.74 16.19 -5.40
C ASP A 2 -20.06 14.82 -5.46
N GLU A 3 -20.70 13.84 -6.10
CA GLU A 3 -20.21 12.46 -6.21
C GLU A 3 -18.83 12.39 -6.88
N MET A 4 -18.56 13.32 -7.82
CA MET A 4 -17.25 13.50 -8.46
C MET A 4 -16.17 14.00 -7.50
N ASP A 5 -16.52 14.90 -6.57
CA ASP A 5 -15.58 15.40 -5.56
C ASP A 5 -15.21 14.31 -4.56
N ALA A 6 -16.19 13.48 -4.18
CA ALA A 6 -15.99 12.34 -3.28
C ALA A 6 -15.06 11.28 -3.89
N MET A 7 -15.24 10.92 -5.17
CA MET A 7 -14.33 10.00 -5.88
C MET A 7 -12.91 10.56 -6.02
N THR A 8 -12.79 11.85 -6.28
CA THR A 8 -11.48 12.52 -6.40
C THR A 8 -10.73 12.51 -5.08
N GLU A 9 -11.44 12.78 -3.98
CA GLU A 9 -10.89 12.73 -2.63
C GLU A 9 -10.53 11.32 -2.17
N GLU A 10 -11.36 10.32 -2.48
CA GLU A 10 -11.04 8.90 -2.22
C GLU A 10 -9.76 8.49 -2.95
N LYS A 11 -9.65 8.83 -4.24
CA LYS A 11 -8.46 8.54 -5.04
C LYS A 11 -7.21 9.22 -4.51
N ARG A 12 -7.32 10.44 -3.99
CA ARG A 12 -6.21 11.16 -3.34
C ARG A 12 -5.72 10.41 -2.11
N LYS A 13 -6.63 10.02 -1.21
CA LYS A 13 -6.31 9.25 0.00
C LYS A 13 -5.67 7.91 -0.31
N LEU A 14 -6.16 7.20 -1.32
CA LEU A 14 -5.57 5.92 -1.72
C LEU A 14 -4.15 6.08 -2.25
N LYS A 15 -3.86 7.15 -3.00
CA LYS A 15 -2.49 7.45 -3.45
C LYS A 15 -1.56 7.80 -2.29
N GLU A 16 -2.04 8.57 -1.32
CA GLU A 16 -1.27 8.86 -0.10
C GLU A 16 -0.97 7.58 0.67
N ARG A 17 -1.97 6.72 0.87
CA ARG A 17 -1.79 5.42 1.51
C ARG A 17 -0.81 4.52 0.75
N LEU A 18 -0.86 4.51 -0.58
CA LEU A 18 0.07 3.75 -1.41
C LEU A 18 1.53 4.19 -1.17
N LEU A 19 1.79 5.49 -1.12
CA LEU A 19 3.13 6.03 -0.85
C LEU A 19 3.64 5.61 0.54
N GLU A 20 2.78 5.68 1.56
CA GLU A 20 3.12 5.24 2.92
C GLU A 20 3.49 3.75 2.95
N LEU A 21 2.70 2.90 2.27
CA LEU A 21 2.94 1.46 2.20
C LEU A 21 4.26 1.15 1.50
N GLU A 22 4.56 1.82 0.39
CA GLU A 22 5.84 1.66 -0.31
C GLU A 22 7.03 2.03 0.57
N GLU A 23 6.93 3.10 1.36
CA GLU A 23 7.96 3.50 2.32
C GLU A 23 8.14 2.44 3.44
N GLN A 24 7.04 1.97 4.02
CA GLN A 24 7.05 0.94 5.06
C GLN A 24 7.63 -0.40 4.57
N ILE A 25 7.29 -0.80 3.35
CA ILE A 25 7.84 -1.99 2.69
C ILE A 25 9.35 -1.83 2.47
N ALA A 26 9.79 -0.67 1.95
CA ALA A 26 11.20 -0.41 1.71
C ALA A 26 12.01 -0.41 3.00
N GLU A 27 11.48 0.21 4.06
CA GLU A 27 12.10 0.21 5.39
C GLU A 27 12.18 -1.20 5.98
N THR A 28 11.08 -1.96 5.92
CA THR A 28 11.03 -3.34 6.41
C THR A 28 12.05 -4.21 5.69
N LYS A 29 12.14 -4.11 4.35
CA LYS A 29 13.14 -4.80 3.53
C LYS A 29 14.58 -4.40 3.89
N ARG A 30 14.85 -3.12 4.18
CA ARG A 30 16.19 -2.67 4.62
C ARG A 30 16.60 -3.24 5.97
N ARG A 31 15.64 -3.49 6.85
CA ARG A 31 15.87 -4.08 8.19
C ARG A 31 16.02 -5.61 8.15
N LEU A 32 15.75 -6.26 7.01
CA LEU A 32 15.93 -7.70 6.86
C LEU A 32 17.42 -8.08 6.86
N PRO A 33 17.86 -9.00 7.73
CA PRO A 33 19.22 -9.52 7.67
C PRO A 33 19.44 -10.33 6.39
N ALA A 34 20.57 -10.10 5.71
CA ALA A 34 20.90 -10.77 4.43
C ALA A 34 20.97 -12.31 4.50
N HIS A 35 21.10 -12.87 5.71
CA HIS A 35 21.31 -14.29 5.96
C HIS A 35 20.27 -14.89 6.93
N SER A 36 19.29 -14.12 7.40
CA SER A 36 18.26 -14.62 8.31
C SER A 36 17.07 -13.68 8.37
N VAL A 37 16.01 -13.97 7.62
CA VAL A 37 14.73 -13.28 7.83
C VAL A 37 14.01 -13.91 9.01
N LYS A 38 13.70 -13.12 10.04
CA LYS A 38 12.88 -13.59 11.16
C LYS A 38 11.42 -13.76 10.71
N PRO A 39 10.73 -14.87 11.02
CA PRO A 39 9.36 -15.11 10.58
C PRO A 39 8.37 -13.96 10.83
N PRO A 40 8.38 -13.26 11.99
CA PRO A 40 7.49 -12.13 12.22
C PRO A 40 7.69 -10.98 11.21
N VAL A 41 8.95 -10.67 10.86
CA VAL A 41 9.25 -9.58 9.92
C VAL A 41 8.82 -9.94 8.50
N MET A 42 8.87 -11.22 8.13
CA MET A 42 8.31 -11.69 6.86
C MET A 42 6.79 -11.56 6.83
N MET A 43 6.11 -11.93 7.93
CA MET A 43 4.65 -11.80 8.02
C MET A 43 4.21 -10.34 7.95
N ASP A 44 4.91 -9.43 8.63
CA ASP A 44 4.65 -8.00 8.57
C ASP A 44 4.86 -7.47 7.14
N LEU A 45 5.93 -7.90 6.46
CA LEU A 45 6.20 -7.53 5.09
C LEU A 45 5.11 -8.03 4.12
N LEU A 46 4.69 -9.29 4.25
CA LEU A 46 3.63 -9.87 3.43
C LEU A 46 2.30 -9.12 3.63
N ALA A 47 1.95 -8.80 4.88
CA ALA A 47 0.74 -8.02 5.16
C ALA A 47 0.76 -6.63 4.52
N LEU A 48 1.92 -5.95 4.53
CA LEU A 48 2.09 -4.66 3.85
C LEU A 48 1.98 -4.80 2.32
N GLU A 49 2.55 -5.86 1.74
CA GLU A 49 2.46 -6.14 0.31
C GLU A 49 1.02 -6.48 -0.13
N ASP A 50 0.29 -7.26 0.66
CA ASP A 50 -1.13 -7.56 0.43
C ASP A 50 -1.98 -6.28 0.49
N GLU A 51 -1.76 -5.40 1.47
CA GLU A 51 -2.49 -4.13 1.56
C GLU A 51 -2.21 -3.21 0.37
N ARG A 52 -0.94 -3.13 -0.06
CA ARG A 52 -0.54 -2.36 -1.25
C ARG A 52 -1.30 -2.83 -2.49
N ASP A 53 -1.41 -4.14 -2.68
CA ASP A 53 -2.07 -4.72 -3.85
C ASP A 53 -3.58 -4.41 -3.85
N LEU A 54 -4.23 -4.45 -2.69
CA LEU A 54 -5.64 -4.03 -2.54
C LEU A 54 -5.85 -2.53 -2.84
N VAL A 55 -4.94 -1.67 -2.37
CA VAL A 55 -4.99 -0.23 -2.63
C VAL A 55 -4.81 0.05 -4.13
N LEU A 56 -3.86 -0.62 -4.78
CA LEU A 56 -3.64 -0.53 -6.23
C LEU A 56 -4.89 -0.94 -7.00
N GLU A 57 -5.48 -2.09 -6.66
CA GLU A 57 -6.70 -2.57 -7.30
C GLU A 57 -7.84 -1.54 -7.15
N ARG A 58 -8.00 -0.93 -5.96
CA ARG A 58 -9.01 0.11 -5.75
C ARG A 58 -8.76 1.35 -6.62
N ILE A 59 -7.50 1.79 -6.74
CA ILE A 59 -7.12 2.92 -7.59
C ILE A 59 -7.42 2.62 -9.06
N GLU A 60 -7.16 1.40 -9.53
CA GLU A 60 -7.44 0.98 -10.90
C GLU A 60 -8.93 0.96 -11.20
N ARG A 61 -9.76 0.44 -10.28
CA ARG A 61 -11.22 0.50 -10.39
C ARG A 61 -11.74 1.93 -10.48
N LEU A 62 -11.14 2.88 -9.73
CA LEU A 62 -11.45 4.31 -9.80
C LEU A 62 -10.85 5.02 -11.04
N ARG A 63 -10.03 4.35 -11.84
CA ARG A 63 -9.46 4.87 -13.11
C ARG A 63 -10.26 4.42 -14.33
N GLY A 64 -10.98 3.31 -14.22
CA GLY A 64 -11.81 2.73 -15.28
C GLY A 64 -13.33 2.91 -15.08
N ALA A 65 -13.74 3.70 -14.09
CA ALA A 65 -15.11 4.17 -13.89
C ALA A 65 -15.33 5.51 -14.58
#